data_AF-A0AAV1T1J4-F1
#
_entry.id   AF-A0AAV1T1J4-F1
#
_cell.length_a   1.000
_cell.length_b   1.000
_cell.length_c   1.000
_cell.angle_alpha   90.00
_cell.angle_beta   90.00
_cell.angle_gamma   90.00
#
_symmetry.space_group_name_H-M   'P 1'
#
loop_
_entity.id
_entity.type
_entity.pdbx_description
1 polymer ?
#
loop_
_entity_poly.entity_id
_entity_poly.type
_entity_poly.pdbx_seq_one_letter_code
_entity_poly.pdbx_strand_id
1 'polypeptide(L)'
;MLETRRQKLLLHVALYSNLVLSCALLLDTLFLLSTPDVGFGAVVTAAIYVVFTLVALSILSKTPSAFSIGFLVGASSLVLVMALQGALYWGLEARSNPQQTAASWLASGIHAVIFTVQLIATSVVVKSKEDFIDTYAAYEYIPDATYADNTVLANILHTTSPPYYRAAIPTADI
;
A
#
# COMPACT_ATOMS: atom_id res chain seq x y z
N MET A 1 9.80 -20.01 -2.93
CA MET A 1 8.94 -19.60 -4.08
C MET A 1 7.44 -19.80 -3.85
N LEU A 2 6.97 -20.91 -3.25
CA LEU A 2 5.53 -21.09 -3.02
C LEU A 2 4.97 -20.14 -1.94
N GLU A 3 5.73 -19.96 -0.86
CA GLU A 3 5.35 -19.09 0.26
C GLU A 3 5.24 -17.61 -0.15
N THR A 4 6.17 -17.12 -0.96
CA THR A 4 6.17 -15.75 -1.48
C THR A 4 4.98 -15.49 -2.43
N ARG A 5 4.59 -16.48 -3.25
CA ARG A 5 3.37 -16.39 -4.07
C ARG A 5 2.11 -16.34 -3.20
N ARG A 6 2.04 -17.15 -2.14
CA ARG A 6 0.91 -17.17 -1.20
C ARG A 6 0.77 -15.83 -0.47
N GLN A 7 1.87 -15.25 0.00
CA GLN A 7 1.87 -13.95 0.67
C GLN A 7 1.42 -12.82 -0.27
N LYS A 8 1.91 -12.82 -1.52
CA LYS A 8 1.45 -11.88 -2.56
C LYS A 8 -0.05 -12.01 -2.81
N LEU A 9 -0.57 -13.24 -2.91
CA LEU A 9 -2.01 -13.47 -3.09
C LEU A 9 -2.81 -12.95 -1.90
N LEU A 10 -2.42 -13.29 -0.67
CA LEU A 10 -3.09 -12.84 0.56
C LEU A 10 -3.11 -11.32 0.66
N LEU A 11 -2.02 -10.65 0.29
CA LEU A 11 -1.94 -9.20 0.28
C LEU A 11 -2.89 -8.57 -0.73
N HIS A 12 -2.96 -9.09 -1.96
CA HIS A 12 -3.89 -8.59 -2.97
C HIS A 12 -5.33 -8.81 -2.54
N VAL A 13 -5.66 -9.99 -2.01
CA VAL A 13 -7.01 -10.29 -1.49
C VAL A 13 -7.37 -9.31 -0.38
N ALA A 14 -6.48 -9.08 0.59
CA ALA A 14 -6.72 -8.13 1.68
C ALA A 14 -6.94 -6.70 1.17
N LEU A 15 -6.16 -6.25 0.18
CA LEU A 15 -6.33 -4.92 -0.41
C LEU A 15 -7.63 -4.80 -1.21
N TYR A 16 -8.01 -5.82 -1.98
CA TYR A 16 -9.31 -5.82 -2.66
C TYR A 16 -10.47 -5.83 -1.65
N SER A 17 -10.37 -6.58 -0.57
CA SER A 17 -11.35 -6.53 0.52
C SER A 17 -11.45 -5.13 1.13
N ASN A 18 -10.31 -4.48 1.41
CA ASN A 18 -10.30 -3.10 1.91
C ASN A 18 -10.88 -2.11 0.90
N LEU A 19 -10.67 -2.31 -0.40
CA LEU A 19 -11.25 -1.45 -1.43
C LEU A 19 -12.78 -1.56 -1.41
N VAL A 20 -13.31 -2.79 -1.41
CA VAL A 20 -14.76 -3.05 -1.35
C VAL A 20 -15.37 -2.48 -0.07
N LEU A 21 -14.73 -2.70 1.08
CA LEU A 21 -15.18 -2.18 2.36
C LEU A 21 -15.14 -0.64 2.39
N SER A 22 -14.11 -0.02 1.81
CA SER A 22 -14.00 1.44 1.75
C SER A 22 -15.08 2.05 0.85
N CYS A 23 -15.40 1.41 -0.28
CA CYS A 23 -16.52 1.81 -1.12
C CYS A 23 -17.86 1.62 -0.41
N ALA A 24 -18.05 0.52 0.33
CA ALA A 24 -19.24 0.30 1.13
C ALA A 24 -19.40 1.37 2.22
N LEU A 25 -18.31 1.71 2.92
CA LEU A 25 -18.29 2.80 3.90
C LEU A 25 -18.64 4.14 3.25
N LEU A 26 -18.11 4.43 2.06
CA LEU A 26 -18.42 5.66 1.32
C LEU A 26 -19.91 5.75 0.98
N LEU A 27 -20.53 4.64 0.57
CA LEU A 27 -21.98 4.59 0.35
C LEU A 27 -22.76 4.78 1.66
N ASP A 28 -22.32 4.16 2.75
CA ASP A 28 -22.93 4.31 4.08
C ASP A 28 -22.88 5.77 4.57
N THR A 29 -21.81 6.51 4.22
CA THR A 29 -21.71 7.93 4.58
C THR A 29 -22.81 8.79 3.97
N LEU A 30 -23.46 8.38 2.87
CA LEU A 30 -24.62 9.08 2.30
C LEU A 30 -25.80 9.17 3.28
N PHE A 31 -25.97 8.16 4.14
CA PHE A 31 -26.99 8.15 5.18
C PHE A 31 -26.54 8.93 6.42
N LEU A 32 -25.23 9.08 6.62
CA LEU A 32 -24.63 9.84 7.71
C LEU A 32 -24.46 11.33 7.39
N LEU A 33 -24.55 11.76 6.13
CA LEU A 33 -24.42 13.17 5.73
C LEU A 33 -25.39 14.11 6.46
N SER A 34 -26.53 13.59 6.91
CA SER A 34 -27.53 14.34 7.67
C SER A 34 -27.13 14.61 9.12
N THR A 35 -26.01 14.04 9.63
CA THR A 35 -25.44 14.48 10.91
C THR A 35 -24.77 15.85 10.74
N PRO A 36 -25.23 16.89 11.47
CA PRO A 36 -24.59 18.19 11.42
C PRO A 36 -23.12 18.07 11.85
N ASP A 37 -22.25 18.78 11.12
CA ASP A 37 -20.80 18.90 11.31
C ASP A 37 -19.93 17.65 11.10
N VAL A 38 -20.43 16.43 11.32
CA VAL A 38 -19.59 15.22 11.30
C VAL A 38 -19.74 14.37 10.03
N GLY A 39 -20.88 14.45 9.33
CA GLY A 39 -21.14 13.68 8.11
C GLY A 39 -20.13 13.93 6.99
N PHE A 40 -19.67 15.17 6.80
CA PHE A 40 -18.64 15.49 5.81
C PHE A 40 -17.29 14.85 6.13
N GLY A 41 -16.89 14.85 7.41
CA GLY A 41 -15.66 14.18 7.86
C GLY A 41 -15.70 12.67 7.61
N ALA A 42 -16.88 12.05 7.73
CA ALA A 42 -17.11 10.66 7.39
C ALA A 42 -16.78 10.38 5.92
N VAL A 43 -17.34 11.20 5.01
CA VAL A 43 -17.15 11.08 3.55
C VAL A 43 -15.69 11.20 3.18
N VAL A 44 -15.01 12.23 3.71
CA VAL A 44 -13.58 12.48 3.44
C VAL A 44 -12.74 11.30 3.92
N THR A 45 -13.04 10.75 5.11
CA THR A 45 -12.32 9.60 5.65
C THR A 45 -12.49 8.36 4.77
N ALA A 46 -13.73 8.06 4.36
CA ALA A 46 -14.02 6.93 3.48
C ALA A 46 -13.35 7.09 2.10
N ALA A 47 -13.36 8.31 1.54
CA ALA A 47 -12.68 8.62 0.28
C ALA A 47 -11.16 8.43 0.39
N ILE A 48 -10.55 8.85 1.50
CA ILE A 48 -9.12 8.65 1.77
C ILE A 48 -8.78 7.15 1.80
N TYR A 49 -9.63 6.29 2.40
CA TYR A 49 -9.39 4.85 2.40
C TYR A 49 -9.44 4.24 0.99
N VAL A 50 -10.37 4.68 0.14
CA VAL A 50 -10.44 4.25 -1.26
C VAL A 50 -9.14 4.64 -1.98
N VAL A 51 -8.76 5.92 -1.90
CA VAL A 51 -7.54 6.44 -2.56
C VAL A 51 -6.30 5.72 -2.05
N PHE A 52 -6.15 5.57 -0.74
CA PHE A 52 -5.04 4.85 -0.13
C PHE A 52 -4.95 3.41 -0.67
N THR A 53 -6.08 2.70 -0.72
CA THR A 53 -6.10 1.31 -1.17
C THR A 53 -5.73 1.17 -2.65
N LEU A 54 -6.18 2.09 -3.51
CA LEU A 54 -5.79 2.14 -4.93
C LEU A 54 -4.29 2.45 -5.12
N VAL A 55 -3.75 3.38 -4.33
CA VAL A 55 -2.32 3.69 -4.33
C VAL A 55 -1.50 2.49 -3.84
N ALA A 56 -1.94 1.81 -2.77
CA ALA A 56 -1.31 0.61 -2.26
C ALA A 56 -1.25 -0.52 -3.31
N LEU A 57 -2.37 -0.78 -3.99
CA LEU A 57 -2.42 -1.73 -5.11
C LEU A 57 -1.45 -1.34 -6.23
N SER A 58 -1.35 -0.04 -6.55
CA SER A 58 -0.46 0.47 -7.61
C SER A 58 1.02 0.34 -7.24
N ILE A 59 1.38 0.58 -5.97
CA ILE A 59 2.75 0.43 -5.46
C ILE A 59 3.17 -1.04 -5.46
N LEU A 60 2.28 -1.94 -5.03
CA LEU A 60 2.61 -3.36 -4.89
C LEU A 60 2.57 -4.15 -6.20
N SER A 61 1.88 -3.62 -7.23
CA SER A 61 1.84 -4.21 -8.57
C SER A 61 3.01 -3.78 -9.46
N LYS A 62 3.60 -2.60 -9.21
CA LYS A 62 4.84 -2.14 -9.84
C LYS A 62 6.06 -2.63 -9.04
N THR A 63 7.25 -2.61 -9.63
CA THR A 63 8.52 -2.98 -8.97
C THR A 63 8.71 -2.14 -7.70
N PRO A 64 8.54 -2.70 -6.49
CA PRO A 64 8.50 -1.93 -5.27
C PRO A 64 9.92 -1.50 -4.84
N SER A 65 10.15 -0.20 -4.68
CA SER A 65 11.37 0.30 -4.04
C SER A 65 11.26 0.21 -2.50
N ALA A 66 12.39 0.13 -1.81
CA ALA A 66 12.43 0.18 -0.33
C ALA A 66 11.74 1.43 0.22
N PHE A 67 11.91 2.57 -0.45
CA PHE A 67 11.23 3.82 -0.12
C PHE A 67 9.70 3.68 -0.24
N SER A 68 9.21 3.11 -1.34
CA SER A 68 7.77 2.94 -1.58
C SER A 68 7.12 1.98 -0.59
N ILE A 69 7.81 0.89 -0.22
CA ILE A 69 7.34 -0.04 0.83
C ILE A 69 7.35 0.63 2.21
N GLY A 70 8.40 1.40 2.54
CA GLY A 70 8.44 2.17 3.79
C GLY A 70 7.31 3.19 3.89
N PHE A 71 7.06 3.94 2.81
CA PHE A 71 5.92 4.85 2.70
C PHE A 71 4.59 4.13 2.88
N LEU A 72 4.41 2.97 2.22
CA LEU A 72 3.20 2.17 2.33
C LEU A 72 2.93 1.71 3.77
N VAL A 73 3.96 1.22 4.47
CA VAL A 73 3.84 0.80 5.89
C VAL A 73 3.51 1.99 6.78
N GLY A 74 4.15 3.14 6.57
CA GLY A 74 3.86 4.38 7.31
C GLY A 74 2.44 4.89 7.07
N ALA A 75 1.98 4.96 5.82
CA ALA A 75 0.62 5.35 5.50
C ALA A 75 -0.41 4.32 6.02
N SER A 76 -0.06 3.03 6.01
CA SER A 76 -0.90 1.96 6.57
C SER A 76 -1.15 2.13 8.08
N SER A 77 -0.17 2.62 8.84
CA SER A 77 -0.36 2.87 10.27
C SER A 77 -1.32 4.02 10.55
N LEU A 78 -1.31 5.06 9.71
CA LEU A 78 -2.31 6.13 9.78
C LEU A 78 -3.72 5.61 9.49
N VAL A 79 -3.87 4.75 8.47
CA VAL A 79 -5.15 4.11 8.17
C VAL A 79 -5.64 3.25 9.34
N LEU A 80 -4.75 2.51 10.00
CA LEU A 80 -5.10 1.73 11.19
C LEU A 80 -5.64 2.62 12.33
N VAL A 81 -4.95 3.72 12.63
CA VAL A 81 -5.39 4.66 13.66
C VAL A 81 -6.75 5.26 13.31
N MET A 82 -6.92 5.72 12.07
CA MET A 82 -8.18 6.28 11.59
C MET A 82 -9.31 5.24 11.63
N ALA A 83 -9.02 3.98 11.28
CA ALA A 83 -10.03 2.92 11.25
C ALA A 83 -10.48 2.54 12.66
N LEU A 84 -9.54 2.46 13.61
CA LEU A 84 -9.87 2.25 15.01
C LEU A 84 -10.68 3.42 15.58
N GLN A 85 -10.25 4.65 15.32
CA GLN A 85 -10.96 5.85 15.74
C GLN A 85 -12.38 5.89 15.17
N GLY A 86 -12.55 5.61 13.87
CA GLY A 86 -13.86 5.55 13.23
C GLY A 86 -14.75 4.46 13.82
N ALA A 87 -14.21 3.28 14.10
CA ALA A 87 -14.95 2.18 14.71
C ALA A 87 -15.52 2.58 16.08
N LEU A 88 -14.70 3.22 16.92
CA LEU A 88 -15.10 3.70 18.24
C LEU A 88 -16.08 4.86 18.15
N TYR A 89 -15.78 5.87 17.32
CA TYR A 89 -16.60 7.06 17.17
C TYR A 89 -18.03 6.72 16.73
N TRP A 90 -18.17 5.97 15.63
CA TRP A 90 -19.49 5.60 15.12
C TRP A 90 -20.24 4.64 16.03
N GLY A 91 -19.52 3.80 16.79
CA GLY A 91 -20.14 2.94 17.80
C GLY A 91 -20.70 3.72 18.99
N LEU A 92 -20.05 4.82 19.37
CA LEU A 92 -20.57 5.75 20.39
C LEU A 92 -21.74 6.57 19.83
N GLU A 93 -21.61 7.07 18.59
CA GLU A 93 -22.67 7.86 17.92
C GLU A 93 -23.95 7.04 17.72
N ALA A 94 -23.82 5.75 17.39
CA ALA A 94 -24.96 4.86 17.26
C ALA A 94 -25.80 4.74 18.54
N ARG A 95 -25.18 4.94 19.71
CA ARG A 95 -25.87 4.91 21.01
C ARG A 95 -26.49 6.25 21.39
N SER A 96 -25.86 7.37 21.01
CA SER A 96 -26.33 8.71 21.34
C SER A 96 -27.43 9.20 20.40
N ASN A 97 -27.46 8.74 19.15
CA ASN A 97 -28.33 9.28 18.11
C ASN A 97 -29.30 8.23 17.55
N PRO A 98 -30.59 8.23 17.97
CA PRO A 98 -31.57 7.24 17.53
C PRO A 98 -32.00 7.38 16.06
N GLN A 99 -31.79 8.54 15.42
CA GLN A 99 -32.21 8.74 14.02
C GLN A 99 -31.30 8.03 13.01
N GLN A 100 -30.02 7.81 13.35
CA GLN A 100 -29.03 7.24 12.43
C GLN A 100 -28.36 5.97 12.99
N THR A 101 -28.93 5.38 14.05
CA THR A 101 -28.38 4.22 14.76
C THR A 101 -27.93 3.08 13.83
N ALA A 102 -28.73 2.73 12.83
CA ALA A 102 -28.41 1.64 11.92
C ALA A 102 -27.16 1.94 11.07
N ALA A 103 -27.11 3.13 10.45
CA ALA A 103 -25.96 3.58 9.66
C ALA A 103 -24.71 3.72 10.53
N SER A 104 -24.83 4.28 11.74
CA SER A 104 -23.69 4.42 12.66
C SER A 104 -23.15 3.05 13.13
N TRP A 105 -24.01 2.07 13.42
CA TRP A 105 -23.55 0.71 13.73
C TRP A 105 -22.88 0.04 12.52
N LEU A 106 -23.42 0.26 11.32
CA LEU A 106 -22.84 -0.27 10.09
C LEU A 106 -21.46 0.34 9.84
N ALA A 107 -21.32 1.66 9.90
CA ALA A 107 -20.05 2.37 9.80
C ALA A 107 -19.04 1.88 10.82
N SER A 108 -19.45 1.74 12.10
CA SER A 108 -18.61 1.21 13.17
C SER A 108 -18.09 -0.19 12.83
N GLY A 109 -18.97 -1.08 12.39
CA GLY A 109 -18.62 -2.43 11.96
C GLY A 109 -17.67 -2.45 10.77
N ILE A 110 -17.94 -1.67 9.72
CA ILE A 110 -17.09 -1.60 8.53
C ILE A 110 -15.70 -1.08 8.90
N HIS A 111 -15.60 -0.03 9.72
CA HIS A 111 -14.33 0.48 10.23
C HIS A 111 -13.55 -0.59 11.01
N ALA A 112 -14.21 -1.38 11.86
CA ALA A 112 -13.57 -2.45 12.62
C ALA A 112 -13.04 -3.58 11.70
N VAL A 113 -13.77 -3.92 10.63
CA VAL A 113 -13.32 -4.91 9.64
C VAL A 113 -12.13 -4.35 8.84
N ILE A 114 -12.20 -3.10 8.37
CA ILE A 114 -11.08 -2.42 7.68
C ILE A 114 -9.84 -2.42 8.58
N PHE A 115 -9.98 -2.08 9.86
CA PHE A 115 -8.88 -2.12 10.82
C PHE A 115 -8.22 -3.50 10.87
N THR A 116 -9.02 -4.55 11.00
CA THR A 116 -8.52 -5.92 11.12
C THR A 116 -7.81 -6.37 9.84
N VAL A 117 -8.43 -6.14 8.67
CA VAL A 117 -7.86 -6.51 7.38
C VAL A 117 -6.59 -5.70 7.09
N GLN A 118 -6.58 -4.39 7.38
CA GLN A 118 -5.41 -3.55 7.22
C GLN A 118 -4.28 -3.96 8.16
N LEU A 119 -4.59 -4.42 9.38
CA LEU A 119 -3.58 -4.88 10.34
C LEU A 119 -2.89 -6.14 9.83
N ILE A 120 -3.68 -7.08 9.29
CA ILE A 120 -3.17 -8.30 8.65
C ILE A 120 -2.31 -7.93 7.43
N ALA A 121 -2.82 -7.08 6.53
CA ALA A 121 -2.10 -6.66 5.33
C ALA A 121 -0.76 -5.99 5.67
N THR A 122 -0.76 -5.06 6.62
CA THR A 122 0.45 -4.36 7.09
C THR A 122 1.44 -5.34 7.70
N SER A 123 0.96 -6.28 8.52
CA SER A 123 1.81 -7.31 9.12
C SER A 123 2.45 -8.23 8.08
N VAL A 124 1.69 -8.61 7.04
CA VAL A 124 2.22 -9.38 5.91
C VAL A 124 3.30 -8.56 5.20
N VAL A 125 3.02 -7.33 4.78
CA VAL A 125 3.99 -6.44 4.10
C VAL A 125 5.28 -6.30 4.89
N VAL A 126 5.20 -6.07 6.21
CA VAL A 126 6.38 -5.92 7.07
C VAL A 126 7.20 -7.22 7.13
N LYS A 127 6.54 -8.38 7.23
CA LYS A 127 7.23 -9.69 7.27
C LYS A 127 7.88 -10.06 5.96
N SER A 128 7.25 -9.73 4.83
CA SER A 128 7.71 -10.11 3.49
C SER A 128 8.42 -8.98 2.74
N LYS A 129 8.78 -7.88 3.41
CA LYS A 129 9.36 -6.68 2.76
C LYS A 129 10.59 -7.00 1.89
N GLU A 130 11.41 -7.94 2.33
CA GLU A 130 12.62 -8.36 1.60
C GLU A 130 12.30 -9.08 0.27
N ASP A 131 11.11 -9.67 0.14
CA ASP A 131 10.64 -10.31 -1.10
C ASP A 131 10.05 -9.30 -2.11
N PHE A 132 9.83 -8.06 -1.66
CA PHE A 132 9.27 -6.98 -2.47
C PHE A 132 10.32 -5.94 -2.87
N ILE A 133 11.37 -5.75 -2.07
CA ILE A 133 12.42 -4.80 -2.36
C ILE A 133 13.35 -5.39 -3.42
N ASP A 134 13.45 -4.73 -4.56
CA ASP A 134 14.43 -5.07 -5.59
C ASP A 134 15.83 -4.70 -5.10
N THR A 135 16.53 -5.65 -4.47
CA THR A 135 17.81 -5.43 -3.80
C THR A 135 18.92 -4.98 -4.77
N TYR A 136 18.73 -5.20 -6.08
CA TYR A 136 19.68 -4.79 -7.11
C TYR A 136 19.62 -3.29 -7.46
N ALA A 137 18.52 -2.59 -7.17
CA ALA A 137 18.40 -1.15 -7.43
C ALA A 137 18.93 -0.28 -6.27
N ALA A 138 19.10 -0.84 -5.07
CA ALA A 138 19.61 -0.11 -3.90
C ALA A 138 21.14 0.04 -3.89
N TYR A 139 21.85 -0.77 -4.69
CA TYR A 139 23.29 -0.63 -4.96
C TYR A 139 23.51 -0.13 -6.39
N GLU A 140 22.69 0.80 -6.87
CA GLU A 140 23.02 1.54 -8.07
C GLU A 140 24.37 2.23 -7.82
N TYR A 141 25.39 1.68 -8.48
CA TYR A 141 26.78 2.09 -8.47
C TYR A 141 26.84 3.61 -8.59
N ILE A 142 27.24 4.31 -7.52
CA ILE A 142 27.62 5.71 -7.61
C ILE A 142 28.94 5.70 -8.42
N PRO A 143 28.98 6.15 -9.69
CA PRO A 143 30.25 6.28 -10.35
C PRO A 143 31.03 7.33 -9.58
N ASP A 144 32.15 6.93 -8.99
CA ASP A 144 33.09 7.85 -8.38
C ASP A 144 33.48 8.88 -9.45
N ALA A 145 32.87 10.06 -9.38
CA ALA A 145 33.13 11.18 -10.27
C ALA A 145 34.46 11.85 -9.90
N THR A 146 35.55 11.07 -9.84
CA THR A 146 36.92 11.56 -9.70
C THR A 146 37.90 10.53 -10.25
N TYR A 147 37.88 10.32 -11.56
CA TYR A 147 39.13 10.19 -12.29
C TYR A 147 38.94 10.83 -13.67
N ALA A 148 39.33 12.09 -13.75
CA ALA A 148 39.53 12.74 -15.04
C ALA A 148 40.67 12.01 -15.73
N ASP A 149 40.37 11.20 -16.75
CA ASP A 149 41.37 10.88 -17.75
C ASP A 149 40.78 11.06 -19.15
N ASN A 150 41.31 12.08 -19.81
CA ASN A 150 40.80 12.69 -21.03
C ASN A 150 41.20 11.88 -22.28
N THR A 151 40.89 10.57 -22.35
CA THR A 151 41.49 9.73 -23.42
C THR A 151 40.56 8.79 -24.19
N VAL A 152 39.23 8.80 -24.00
CA VAL A 152 38.34 7.93 -24.83
C VAL A 152 37.08 8.66 -25.31
N LEU A 153 37.25 9.89 -25.80
CA LEU A 153 36.26 10.56 -26.67
C LEU A 153 36.28 10.01 -28.11
N ALA A 154 37.13 9.01 -28.40
CA ALA A 154 37.40 8.55 -29.78
C ALA A 154 36.59 7.33 -30.26
N ASN A 155 35.84 6.62 -29.42
CA ASN A 155 35.12 5.40 -29.85
C ASN A 155 33.58 5.48 -29.82
N ILE A 156 33.02 6.68 -29.65
CA ILE A 156 31.55 6.91 -29.66
C ILE A 156 30.93 6.78 -31.07
N LEU A 157 31.69 6.46 -32.13
CA LEU A 157 31.22 6.60 -33.51
C LEU A 157 31.02 5.33 -34.34
N HIS A 158 31.21 4.13 -33.81
CA HIS A 158 30.85 2.91 -34.56
C HIS A 158 30.44 1.76 -33.64
N THR A 159 29.23 1.21 -33.86
CA THR A 159 28.61 0.01 -33.26
C THR A 159 27.74 0.25 -32.00
N THR A 160 26.48 0.65 -32.14
CA THR A 160 25.27 -0.21 -32.16
C THR A 160 25.21 -1.29 -31.05
N SER A 161 24.42 -1.00 -30.01
CA SER A 161 23.78 -1.89 -29.00
C SER A 161 24.65 -2.76 -28.08
N PRO A 162 24.49 -2.71 -26.73
CA PRO A 162 25.17 -3.62 -25.82
C PRO A 162 24.56 -5.05 -25.86
N PRO A 163 25.38 -6.10 -26.05
CA PRO A 163 24.94 -7.50 -26.20
C PRO A 163 24.83 -8.31 -24.89
N TYR A 164 24.85 -7.68 -23.71
CA TYR A 164 25.07 -8.38 -22.42
C TYR A 164 23.82 -8.77 -21.61
N TYR A 165 22.66 -8.92 -22.25
CA TYR A 165 21.52 -9.62 -21.63
C TYR A 165 21.69 -11.15 -21.77
N ARG A 166 22.76 -11.72 -21.20
CA ARG A 166 22.90 -13.18 -21.01
C ARG A 166 22.77 -13.48 -19.53
N ALA A 167 21.59 -13.96 -19.14
CA ALA A 167 21.35 -14.56 -17.83
C ALA A 167 22.34 -15.73 -17.63
N ALA A 168 23.30 -15.57 -16.73
CA ALA A 168 24.15 -16.66 -16.27
C ALA A 168 23.38 -17.42 -15.18
N ILE A 169 23.00 -18.66 -15.49
CA ILE A 169 22.50 -19.65 -14.53
C ILE A 169 23.67 -20.00 -13.59
N PRO A 170 23.54 -19.94 -12.25
CA PRO A 170 24.62 -20.36 -11.37
C PRO A 170 24.65 -21.89 -11.30
N THR A 171 25.73 -22.49 -11.82
CA THR A 171 26.15 -23.85 -11.46
C THR A 171 26.92 -23.77 -10.14
N ALA A 172 26.38 -24.38 -9.09
CA ALA A 172 27.09 -24.59 -7.84
C ALA A 172 27.99 -25.81 -7.98
N ASP A 173 29.28 -25.65 -7.71
CA ASP A 173 30.22 -26.73 -7.36
C ASP A 173 31.47 -26.08 -6.75
N ILE A 174 31.62 -26.13 -5.41
CA ILE A 174 32.78 -26.70 -4.67
C ILE A 174 32.30 -27.10 -3.27
#